data_AF-A0A9X4C701-F1
#
_entry.id   AF-A0A9X4C701-F1
#
_cell.length_a   1.000
_cell.length_b   1.000
_cell.length_c   1.000
_cell.angle_alpha   90.00
_cell.angle_beta   90.00
_cell.angle_gamma   90.00
#
_symmetry.space_group_name_H-M   'P 1'
#
loop_
_entity.id
_entity.type
_entity.pdbx_description
1 polymer ?
#
loop_
_entity_poly.entity_id
_entity_poly.type
_entity_poly.pdbx_seq_one_letter_code
_entity_poly.pdbx_strand_id
1 'polypeptide(L)'
;MTDLSHAAVTGDLVEDTTDFFAPVSADVVDGLIGSYQAERQRIEYLHEMMTGGGYSSALYHFMEANTSDQGRYYTTNIANLMQLEPAIASLNASYWGRALALTDVYDCMPQKRRQEWSDQIRNPMGKKAERRFRADGDGDEERWAIHPLPEFEEASVRSTLNDLLLARSQFFAERVDGIFRNLSGVFHKLDP
;
A
#
# COMPACT_ATOMS: atom_id res chain seq x y z
N MET A 1 -41.80 -31.87 39.06
CA MET A 1 -41.10 -30.59 39.24
C MET A 1 -39.62 -30.92 39.10
N THR A 2 -39.12 -30.85 37.88
CA THR A 2 -37.77 -31.27 37.51
C THR A 2 -37.04 -30.00 37.12
N ASP A 3 -36.10 -29.61 37.97
CA ASP A 3 -35.30 -28.41 37.85
C ASP A 3 -34.35 -28.54 36.64
N LEU A 4 -34.51 -27.66 35.65
CA LEU A 4 -33.65 -27.57 34.47
C LEU A 4 -32.66 -26.42 34.66
N SER A 5 -31.93 -26.45 35.77
CA SER A 5 -30.77 -25.60 36.01
C SER A 5 -29.50 -26.26 35.49
N HIS A 6 -29.33 -26.38 34.17
CA HIS A 6 -28.02 -26.57 33.53
C HIS A 6 -28.14 -26.46 32.00
N ALA A 7 -28.16 -25.23 31.51
CA ALA A 7 -27.64 -24.94 30.18
C ALA A 7 -26.56 -23.87 30.36
N ALA A 8 -25.45 -24.28 31.00
CA ALA A 8 -24.21 -23.57 30.83
C ALA A 8 -23.83 -23.74 29.36
N VAL A 9 -24.18 -22.72 28.56
CA VAL A 9 -23.57 -22.52 27.25
C VAL A 9 -22.13 -22.14 27.53
N THR A 10 -21.28 -23.15 27.74
CA THR A 10 -19.84 -23.01 27.59
C THR A 10 -19.61 -22.77 26.11
N GLY A 11 -19.73 -21.51 25.72
CA GLY A 11 -19.09 -21.03 24.50
C GLY A 11 -17.60 -21.23 24.72
N ASP A 12 -17.08 -22.31 24.15
CA ASP A 12 -15.65 -22.52 23.99
C ASP A 12 -15.12 -21.28 23.27
N LEU A 13 -14.48 -20.40 24.03
CA LEU A 13 -13.77 -19.27 23.46
C LEU A 13 -12.72 -19.89 22.55
N VAL A 14 -12.82 -19.60 21.26
CA VAL A 14 -11.89 -20.08 20.22
C VAL A 14 -10.48 -19.67 20.62
N GLU A 15 -9.79 -20.54 21.36
CA GLU A 15 -8.54 -20.23 22.06
C GLU A 15 -7.33 -20.30 21.12
N ASP A 16 -7.52 -20.62 19.85
CA ASP A 16 -6.43 -20.68 18.89
C ASP A 16 -6.88 -20.25 17.48
N THR A 17 -7.12 -18.94 17.31
CA THR A 17 -7.26 -18.36 15.96
C THR A 17 -5.91 -18.23 15.25
N THR A 18 -4.79 -18.50 15.93
CA THR A 18 -3.44 -18.43 15.37
C THR A 18 -3.15 -19.57 14.39
N ASP A 19 -3.71 -20.76 14.61
CA ASP A 19 -3.58 -21.90 13.69
C ASP A 19 -4.38 -21.78 12.38
N PHE A 20 -5.33 -20.84 12.30
CA PHE A 20 -6.16 -20.65 11.09
C PHE A 20 -5.45 -19.87 9.97
N PHE A 21 -4.52 -18.99 10.33
CA PHE A 21 -3.87 -18.07 9.39
C PHE A 21 -2.44 -18.50 9.03
N ALA A 22 -1.98 -18.13 7.85
CA ALA A 22 -0.64 -18.48 7.41
C ALA A 22 0.42 -17.78 8.29
N PRO A 23 1.43 -18.51 8.81
CA PRO A 23 2.57 -17.89 9.48
C PRO A 23 3.42 -17.14 8.46
N VAL A 24 3.77 -15.89 8.77
CA VAL A 24 4.76 -15.14 7.98
C VAL A 24 6.14 -15.47 8.52
N SER A 25 7.02 -16.01 7.66
CA SER A 25 8.41 -16.25 8.03
C SER A 25 9.14 -14.92 8.23
N ALA A 26 9.71 -14.70 9.42
CA ALA A 26 10.51 -13.52 9.73
C ALA A 26 11.69 -13.36 8.76
N ASP A 27 12.34 -14.46 8.38
CA ASP A 27 13.45 -14.48 7.43
C ASP A 27 13.07 -13.92 6.06
N VAL A 28 11.83 -14.14 5.64
CA VAL A 28 11.31 -13.65 4.35
C VAL A 28 11.11 -12.13 4.39
N VAL A 29 10.62 -11.58 5.52
CA VAL A 29 10.47 -10.13 5.70
C VAL A 29 11.84 -9.46 5.75
N ASP A 30 12.80 -10.05 6.45
CA ASP A 30 14.17 -9.53 6.55
C ASP A 30 14.87 -9.53 5.17
N GLY A 31 14.71 -10.61 4.39
CA GLY A 31 15.19 -10.67 3.01
C GLY A 31 14.57 -9.61 2.10
N LEU A 32 13.29 -9.29 2.31
CA LEU A 32 12.59 -8.24 1.56
C LEU A 32 13.12 -6.85 1.91
N ILE A 33 13.33 -6.57 3.20
CA ILE A 33 13.92 -5.31 3.69
C ILE A 33 15.34 -5.13 3.13
N GLY A 34 16.18 -6.15 3.22
CA GLY A 34 17.53 -6.10 2.66
C GLY A 34 17.54 -5.85 1.15
N SER A 35 16.60 -6.49 0.43
CA SER A 35 16.45 -6.26 -1.01
C SER A 35 16.01 -4.84 -1.33
N TYR A 36 15.10 -4.26 -0.54
CA TYR A 36 14.65 -2.87 -0.69
C TYR A 36 15.82 -1.92 -0.50
N GLN A 37 16.58 -2.06 0.59
CA GLN A 37 17.72 -1.20 0.89
C GLN A 37 18.78 -1.23 -0.22
N ALA A 38 19.09 -2.43 -0.73
CA ALA A 38 20.03 -2.58 -1.84
C ALA A 38 19.54 -1.92 -3.14
N GLU A 39 18.24 -2.01 -3.45
CA GLU A 39 17.66 -1.38 -4.64
C GLU A 39 17.55 0.15 -4.49
N ARG A 40 17.17 0.63 -3.30
CA ARG A 40 17.14 2.06 -2.95
C ARG A 40 18.52 2.70 -3.13
N GLN A 41 19.57 2.07 -2.60
CA GLN A 41 20.95 2.57 -2.76
C GLN A 41 21.36 2.67 -4.24
N ARG A 42 20.93 1.73 -5.09
CA ARG A 42 21.21 1.80 -6.54
C ARG A 42 20.49 2.96 -7.21
N ILE A 43 19.23 3.23 -6.82
CA ILE A 43 18.46 4.38 -7.32
C ILE A 43 19.14 5.68 -6.90
N GLU A 44 19.52 5.80 -5.63
CA GLU A 44 20.20 6.99 -5.09
C GLU A 44 21.56 7.22 -5.77
N TYR A 45 22.36 6.17 -5.96
CA TYR A 45 23.62 6.23 -6.70
C TYR A 45 23.42 6.68 -8.14
N LEU A 46 22.43 6.10 -8.84
CA LEU A 46 22.11 6.47 -10.21
C LEU A 46 21.64 7.94 -10.31
N HIS A 47 20.81 8.39 -9.36
CA HIS A 47 20.39 9.78 -9.27
C HIS A 47 21.60 10.70 -9.16
N GLU A 48 22.47 10.49 -8.16
CA GLU A 48 23.66 11.31 -7.94
C GLU A 48 24.60 11.30 -9.15
N MET A 49 24.81 10.15 -9.79
CA MET A 49 25.63 10.06 -11.00
C MET A 49 25.07 10.89 -12.15
N MET A 50 23.75 10.96 -12.30
CA MET A 50 23.08 11.60 -13.44
C MET A 50 22.82 13.10 -13.21
N THR A 51 22.55 13.51 -11.96
CA THR A 51 22.24 14.89 -11.58
C THR A 51 23.43 15.63 -10.95
N GLY A 52 24.45 14.90 -10.51
CA GLY A 52 25.67 15.45 -9.94
C GLY A 52 26.50 16.27 -10.92
N GLY A 53 27.45 17.04 -10.38
CA GLY A 53 28.32 17.90 -11.18
C GLY A 53 29.33 17.08 -11.98
N GLY A 54 29.10 16.90 -13.29
CA GLY A 54 30.13 16.39 -14.20
C GLY A 54 29.63 15.65 -15.43
N TYR A 55 28.46 15.01 -15.35
CA TYR A 55 27.97 14.14 -16.42
C TYR A 55 26.79 14.72 -17.21
N SER A 56 26.12 15.75 -16.71
CA SER A 56 24.95 16.36 -17.34
C SER A 56 25.22 16.86 -18.77
N SER A 57 26.37 17.53 -18.99
CA SER A 57 26.77 17.99 -20.33
C SER A 57 27.09 16.84 -21.28
N ALA A 58 27.70 15.76 -20.80
CA ALA A 58 27.98 14.58 -21.62
C ALA A 58 26.67 13.87 -22.01
N LEU A 59 25.75 13.70 -21.05
CA LEU A 59 24.42 13.12 -21.28
C LEU A 59 23.59 13.95 -22.26
N TYR A 60 23.67 15.28 -22.18
CA TYR A 60 23.03 16.17 -23.14
C TYR A 60 23.47 15.86 -24.57
N HIS A 61 24.77 15.67 -24.82
CA HIS A 61 25.26 15.29 -26.14
C HIS A 61 24.76 13.91 -26.59
N PHE A 62 24.68 12.92 -25.69
CA PHE A 62 24.09 11.63 -26.02
C PHE A 62 22.61 11.76 -26.40
N MET A 63 21.82 12.53 -25.66
CA MET A 63 20.41 12.73 -25.95
C MET A 63 20.20 13.47 -27.27
N GLU A 64 20.91 14.58 -27.48
CA GLU A 64 20.79 15.38 -28.70
C GLU A 64 21.18 14.57 -29.95
N ALA A 65 22.23 13.75 -29.86
CA ALA A 65 22.67 12.92 -30.97
C ALA A 65 21.73 11.74 -31.30
N ASN A 66 20.93 11.29 -30.33
CA ASN A 66 20.06 10.12 -30.48
C ASN A 66 18.56 10.46 -30.57
N THR A 67 18.18 11.73 -30.40
CA THR A 67 16.79 12.16 -30.61
C THR A 67 16.58 12.40 -32.10
N SER A 68 15.81 11.55 -32.77
CA SER A 68 15.58 11.65 -34.21
C SER A 68 14.76 12.89 -34.59
N ASP A 69 14.96 13.36 -35.83
CA ASP A 69 14.39 14.58 -36.42
C ASP A 69 12.84 14.65 -36.40
N GLN A 70 12.15 13.55 -36.08
CA GLN A 70 10.69 13.53 -35.93
C GLN A 70 10.19 14.00 -34.55
N GLY A 71 11.08 14.24 -33.58
CA GLY A 71 10.72 14.16 -32.16
C GLY A 71 11.09 15.33 -31.25
N ARG A 72 11.28 16.57 -31.76
CA ARG A 72 11.53 17.77 -30.91
C ARG A 72 10.50 18.03 -29.80
N TYR A 73 9.40 17.27 -29.76
CA TYR A 73 8.36 17.34 -28.75
C TYR A 73 8.61 16.45 -27.51
N TYR A 74 9.66 15.62 -27.47
CA TYR A 74 9.87 14.63 -26.40
C TYR A 74 11.28 14.58 -25.82
N THR A 75 12.08 15.66 -25.90
CA THR A 75 13.32 15.69 -25.11
C THR A 75 12.95 15.73 -23.64
N THR A 76 12.83 14.55 -23.01
CA THR A 76 12.57 14.44 -21.59
C THR A 76 13.73 15.10 -20.87
N ASN A 77 13.46 16.23 -20.20
CA ASN A 77 14.45 16.89 -19.38
C ASN A 77 14.98 15.88 -18.34
N ILE A 78 16.28 15.57 -18.35
CA ILE A 78 16.91 14.63 -17.41
C ILE A 78 16.59 15.01 -15.97
N ALA A 79 16.53 16.31 -15.66
CA ALA A 79 16.19 16.78 -14.32
C ALA A 79 14.77 16.36 -13.89
N ASN A 80 13.83 16.25 -14.83
CA ASN A 80 12.48 15.76 -14.55
C ASN A 80 12.42 14.22 -14.51
N LEU A 81 13.18 13.54 -15.37
CA LEU A 81 13.20 12.07 -15.41
C LEU A 81 13.91 11.46 -14.20
N MET A 82 14.97 12.11 -13.73
CA MET A 82 15.82 11.63 -12.64
C MET A 82 15.38 12.17 -11.27
N GLN A 83 14.11 12.52 -11.06
CA GLN A 83 13.65 12.95 -9.74
C GLN A 83 13.70 11.78 -8.74
N LEU A 84 14.43 11.98 -7.63
CA LEU A 84 14.67 10.93 -6.65
C LEU A 84 13.41 10.52 -5.90
N GLU A 85 12.63 11.50 -5.43
CA GLU A 85 11.46 11.26 -4.59
C GLU A 85 10.38 10.41 -5.29
N PRO A 86 9.95 10.69 -6.55
CA PRO A 86 9.03 9.82 -7.26
C PRO A 86 9.58 8.41 -7.52
N ALA A 87 10.90 8.27 -7.73
CA ALA A 87 11.54 6.98 -7.94
C ALA A 87 11.49 6.13 -6.65
N ILE A 88 11.82 6.72 -5.50
CA ILE A 88 11.70 6.05 -4.19
C ILE A 88 10.23 5.72 -3.88
N ALA A 89 9.30 6.62 -4.19
CA ALA A 89 7.87 6.36 -4.01
C ALA A 89 7.40 5.15 -4.85
N SER A 90 7.87 5.03 -6.10
CA SER A 90 7.61 3.85 -6.93
C SER A 90 8.24 2.58 -6.36
N LEU A 91 9.43 2.67 -5.77
CA LEU A 91 10.08 1.54 -5.10
C LEU A 91 9.27 1.10 -3.87
N ASN A 92 8.84 2.04 -3.03
CA ASN A 92 7.94 1.80 -1.90
C ASN A 92 6.67 1.05 -2.34
N ALA A 93 6.00 1.49 -3.41
CA ALA A 93 4.80 0.82 -3.94
C ALA A 93 5.06 -0.65 -4.32
N SER A 94 6.16 -0.90 -5.04
CA SER A 94 6.55 -2.25 -5.47
C SER A 94 6.79 -3.16 -4.25
N TYR A 95 7.53 -2.68 -3.26
CA TYR A 95 7.88 -3.48 -2.08
C TYR A 95 6.71 -3.68 -1.11
N TRP A 96 5.84 -2.69 -0.91
CA TRP A 96 4.59 -2.89 -0.17
C TRP A 96 3.68 -3.90 -0.86
N GLY A 97 3.58 -3.87 -2.19
CA GLY A 97 2.84 -4.88 -2.95
C GLY A 97 3.39 -6.29 -2.71
N ARG A 98 4.71 -6.47 -2.72
CA ARG A 98 5.37 -7.74 -2.40
C ARG A 98 5.12 -8.16 -0.95
N ALA A 99 5.28 -7.25 0.01
CA ALA A 99 5.09 -7.53 1.43
C ALA A 99 3.65 -8.00 1.73
N LEU A 100 2.65 -7.32 1.17
CA LEU A 100 1.25 -7.71 1.34
C LEU A 100 0.94 -9.05 0.66
N ALA A 101 1.54 -9.33 -0.50
CA ALA A 101 1.36 -10.60 -1.20
C ALA A 101 2.03 -11.80 -0.48
N LEU A 102 3.05 -11.56 0.35
CA LEU A 102 3.66 -12.58 1.20
C LEU A 102 2.80 -12.95 2.41
N THR A 103 1.79 -12.14 2.70
CA THR A 103 0.83 -12.37 3.77
C THR A 103 -0.48 -12.87 3.19
N ASP A 104 -1.29 -13.55 3.99
CA ASP A 104 -2.68 -13.87 3.67
C ASP A 104 -3.65 -12.69 3.95
N VAL A 105 -3.13 -11.54 4.40
CA VAL A 105 -3.94 -10.38 4.82
C VAL A 105 -4.88 -9.96 3.69
N TYR A 106 -4.42 -9.96 2.43
CA TYR A 106 -5.29 -9.56 1.33
C TYR A 106 -6.53 -10.45 1.21
N ASP A 107 -6.40 -11.76 1.43
CA ASP A 107 -7.51 -12.70 1.31
C ASP A 107 -8.58 -12.45 2.37
N CYS A 108 -8.14 -12.09 3.58
CA CYS A 108 -9.03 -11.74 4.69
C CYS A 108 -9.61 -10.32 4.57
N MET A 109 -8.87 -9.38 3.95
CA MET A 109 -9.19 -7.95 3.96
C MET A 109 -10.58 -7.63 3.34
N PRO A 110 -11.39 -6.76 3.98
CA PRO A 110 -12.62 -6.23 3.40
C PRO A 110 -12.36 -5.42 2.13
N GLN A 111 -13.36 -5.36 1.25
CA GLN A 111 -13.23 -4.71 -0.06
C GLN A 111 -12.75 -3.25 0.03
N LYS A 112 -13.32 -2.47 0.96
CA LYS A 112 -12.97 -1.05 1.13
C LYS A 112 -11.49 -0.87 1.51
N ARG A 113 -11.01 -1.65 2.49
CA ARG A 113 -9.62 -1.57 2.96
C ARG A 113 -8.64 -2.05 1.88
N ARG A 114 -9.03 -3.06 1.11
CA ARG A 114 -8.25 -3.54 -0.05
C ARG A 114 -8.13 -2.45 -1.12
N GLN A 115 -9.22 -1.72 -1.36
CA GLN A 115 -9.23 -0.61 -2.30
C GLN A 115 -8.37 0.56 -1.84
N GLU A 116 -8.39 0.92 -0.55
CA GLU A 116 -7.50 1.93 0.03
C GLU A 116 -6.02 1.59 -0.24
N TRP A 117 -5.60 0.36 0.03
CA TRP A 117 -4.25 -0.10 -0.26
C TRP A 117 -3.93 -0.10 -1.76
N SER A 118 -4.85 -0.55 -2.61
CA SER A 118 -4.67 -0.52 -4.05
C SER A 118 -4.50 0.90 -4.59
N ASP A 119 -5.27 1.86 -4.04
CA ASP A 119 -5.18 3.27 -4.39
C ASP A 119 -3.87 3.89 -3.91
N GLN A 120 -3.39 3.55 -2.72
CA GLN A 120 -2.08 4.00 -2.22
C GLN A 120 -0.92 3.43 -3.05
N ILE A 121 -0.94 2.14 -3.38
CA ILE A 121 0.08 1.50 -4.24
C ILE A 121 0.10 2.13 -5.64
N ARG A 122 -1.07 2.46 -6.18
CA ARG A 122 -1.17 3.16 -7.47
C ARG A 122 -0.70 4.61 -7.39
N ASN A 123 -0.79 5.24 -6.22
CA ASN A 123 -0.47 6.65 -6.01
C ASN A 123 0.44 6.79 -4.77
N PRO A 124 1.70 6.32 -4.84
CA PRO A 124 2.55 6.18 -3.66
C PRO A 124 2.89 7.50 -2.97
N MET A 125 2.92 8.61 -3.70
CA MET A 125 3.10 9.95 -3.15
C MET A 125 1.79 10.56 -2.59
N GLY A 126 0.71 9.79 -2.59
CA GLY A 126 -0.62 10.26 -2.22
C GLY A 126 -1.25 11.20 -3.26
N LYS A 127 -2.46 11.65 -2.94
CA LYS A 127 -3.17 12.70 -3.67
C LYS A 127 -3.77 13.66 -2.67
N LYS A 128 -3.42 14.94 -2.78
CA LYS A 128 -4.08 16.00 -2.00
C LYS A 128 -5.54 16.11 -2.43
N ALA A 129 -6.43 16.32 -1.48
CA ALA A 129 -7.83 16.61 -1.75
C ALA A 129 -7.94 17.94 -2.47
N GLU A 130 -8.90 18.03 -3.40
CA GLU A 130 -9.18 19.29 -4.07
C GLU A 130 -9.45 20.39 -3.04
N ARG A 131 -8.80 21.55 -3.21
CA ARG A 131 -9.09 22.71 -2.39
C ARG A 131 -10.54 23.11 -2.62
N ARG A 132 -11.39 22.86 -1.63
CA ARG A 132 -12.65 23.58 -1.54
C ARG A 132 -12.29 24.97 -1.02
N PHE A 133 -12.50 26.00 -1.83
CA PHE A 133 -12.45 27.38 -1.37
C PHE A 133 -13.43 27.52 -0.20
N ARG A 134 -12.93 27.47 1.03
CA ARG A 134 -13.67 27.94 2.20
C ARG A 134 -13.41 29.45 2.28
N ALA A 135 -14.49 30.22 2.39
CA ALA A 135 -14.42 31.68 2.49
C ALA A 135 -13.81 32.14 3.83
N ASP A 136 -13.89 31.29 4.85
CA ASP A 136 -13.33 31.53 6.18
C ASP A 136 -11.92 30.94 6.21
N GLY A 137 -10.90 31.80 6.17
CA GLY A 137 -9.48 31.47 6.08
C GLY A 137 -8.88 30.80 7.31
N ASP A 138 -9.57 29.79 7.85
CA ASP A 138 -9.09 28.94 8.92
C ASP A 138 -8.42 27.69 8.34
N GLY A 139 -7.09 27.65 8.50
CA GLY A 139 -6.20 26.49 8.39
C GLY A 139 -6.42 25.54 7.23
N ASP A 140 -5.60 25.67 6.17
CA ASP A 140 -5.39 24.61 5.19
C ASP A 140 -4.75 23.38 5.86
N GLU A 141 -5.52 22.57 6.60
CA GLU A 141 -5.07 21.23 6.99
C GLU A 141 -4.74 20.46 5.70
N GLU A 142 -3.55 19.84 5.63
CA GLU A 142 -3.16 19.00 4.51
C GLU A 142 -4.12 17.81 4.40
N ARG A 143 -5.19 18.02 3.66
CA ARG A 143 -6.25 17.05 3.51
C ARG A 143 -5.86 16.11 2.37
N TRP A 144 -5.55 14.88 2.70
CA TRP A 144 -5.24 13.84 1.71
C TRP A 144 -6.54 13.20 1.22
N ALA A 145 -6.75 13.17 -0.09
CA ALA A 145 -7.75 12.30 -0.70
C ALA A 145 -7.26 10.85 -0.72
N ILE A 146 -5.96 10.66 -0.96
CA ILE A 146 -5.26 9.39 -0.80
C ILE A 146 -3.99 9.71 -0.02
N HIS A 147 -3.78 9.08 1.13
CA HIS A 147 -2.55 9.26 1.89
C HIS A 147 -1.35 8.67 1.13
N PRO A 148 -0.15 9.26 1.25
CA PRO A 148 1.06 8.63 0.73
C PRO A 148 1.31 7.29 1.41
N LEU A 149 1.98 6.39 0.69
CA LEU A 149 2.47 5.16 1.29
C LEU A 149 3.54 5.50 2.35
N PRO A 150 3.58 4.77 3.48
CA PRO A 150 4.71 4.87 4.39
C PRO A 150 5.99 4.44 3.69
N GLU A 151 7.12 5.01 4.10
CA GLU A 151 8.44 4.54 3.67
C GLU A 151 8.61 3.04 3.99
N PHE A 152 9.18 2.28 3.06
CA PHE A 152 9.42 0.85 3.24
C PHE A 152 10.68 0.58 4.10
N GLU A 153 10.74 1.21 5.27
CA GLU A 153 11.81 1.02 6.24
C GLU A 153 11.43 -0.05 7.27
N GLU A 154 12.43 -0.68 7.87
CA GLU A 154 12.28 -1.80 8.80
C GLU A 154 11.21 -1.57 9.88
N ALA A 155 11.25 -0.42 10.55
CA ALA A 155 10.28 -0.07 11.59
C ALA A 155 8.85 0.04 11.02
N SER A 156 8.68 0.74 9.90
CA SER A 156 7.39 0.93 9.23
C SER A 156 6.82 -0.40 8.73
N VAL A 157 7.67 -1.23 8.10
CA VAL A 157 7.31 -2.55 7.57
C VAL A 157 6.84 -3.46 8.69
N ARG A 158 7.66 -3.63 9.74
CA ARG A 158 7.30 -4.54 10.83
C ARG A 158 6.08 -4.06 11.61
N SER A 159 5.98 -2.77 11.91
CA SER A 159 4.81 -2.22 12.58
C SER A 159 3.54 -2.44 11.75
N THR A 160 3.55 -2.04 10.48
CA THR A 160 2.36 -2.12 9.62
C THR A 160 1.96 -3.55 9.34
N LEU A 161 2.91 -4.45 9.06
CA LEU A 161 2.60 -5.86 8.85
C LEU A 161 2.04 -6.49 10.12
N ASN A 162 2.61 -6.18 11.29
CA ASN A 162 2.09 -6.67 12.56
C ASN A 162 0.64 -6.20 12.79
N ASP A 163 0.34 -4.92 12.57
CA ASP A 163 -1.02 -4.37 12.72
C ASP A 163 -2.00 -5.06 11.77
N LEU A 164 -1.60 -5.30 10.52
CA LEU A 164 -2.41 -6.01 9.53
C LEU A 164 -2.63 -7.47 9.91
N LEU A 165 -1.61 -8.15 10.43
CA LEU A 165 -1.68 -9.56 10.85
C LEU A 165 -2.57 -9.73 12.08
N LEU A 166 -2.52 -8.79 13.03
CA LEU A 166 -3.40 -8.75 14.20
C LEU A 166 -4.85 -8.47 13.82
N ALA A 167 -5.08 -7.65 12.80
CA ALA A 167 -6.43 -7.32 12.32
C ALA A 167 -7.09 -8.42 11.46
N ARG A 168 -6.38 -9.52 11.12
CA ARG A 168 -6.87 -10.55 10.17
C ARG A 168 -8.20 -11.17 10.56
N SER A 169 -8.39 -11.49 11.83
CA SER A 169 -9.64 -12.08 12.33
C SER A 169 -10.82 -11.12 12.17
N GLN A 170 -10.63 -9.85 12.49
CA GLN A 170 -11.62 -8.80 12.30
C GLN A 170 -11.92 -8.58 10.82
N PHE A 171 -10.89 -8.50 9.98
CA PHE A 171 -11.03 -8.36 8.53
C PHE A 171 -11.85 -9.50 7.92
N PHE A 172 -11.56 -10.73 8.32
CA PHE A 172 -12.30 -11.90 7.88
C PHE A 172 -13.78 -11.81 8.29
N ALA A 173 -14.07 -11.47 9.56
CA ALA A 173 -15.44 -11.31 10.05
C ALA A 173 -16.22 -10.22 9.28
N GLU A 174 -15.61 -9.05 9.06
CA GLU A 174 -16.21 -7.94 8.31
C GLU A 174 -16.46 -8.31 6.84
N ARG A 175 -15.54 -9.03 6.21
CA ARG A 175 -15.69 -9.52 4.84
C ARG A 175 -16.87 -10.47 4.73
N VAL A 176 -16.95 -11.44 5.64
CA VAL A 176 -18.03 -12.44 5.68
C VAL A 176 -19.38 -11.78 5.94
N ASP A 177 -19.48 -10.88 6.92
CA ASP A 177 -20.70 -10.09 7.20
C ASP A 177 -21.13 -9.26 5.98
N GLY A 178 -20.19 -8.61 5.28
CA GLY A 178 -20.46 -7.88 4.05
C GLY A 178 -21.04 -8.77 2.93
N ILE A 179 -20.51 -9.99 2.77
CA ILE A 179 -21.04 -10.98 1.81
C ILE A 179 -22.46 -11.38 2.21
N PHE A 180 -22.70 -11.72 3.48
CA PHE A 180 -24.03 -12.10 3.96
C PHE A 180 -25.06 -10.99 3.82
N ARG A 181 -24.70 -9.73 4.11
CA ARG A 181 -25.59 -8.57 3.90
C ARG A 181 -25.95 -8.37 2.43
N ASN A 182 -24.98 -8.53 1.53
CA ASN A 182 -25.22 -8.42 0.09
C ASN A 182 -26.15 -9.54 -0.41
N LEU A 183 -25.99 -10.76 0.08
CA LEU A 183 -26.85 -11.88 -0.26
C LEU A 183 -28.26 -11.74 0.36
N SER A 184 -28.36 -11.32 1.62
CA SER A 184 -29.66 -11.17 2.31
C SER A 184 -30.51 -10.04 1.75
N GLY A 185 -29.90 -8.96 1.25
CA GLY A 185 -30.60 -7.89 0.54
C GLY A 185 -31.22 -8.33 -0.79
N VAL A 186 -30.69 -9.39 -1.44
CA VAL A 186 -31.27 -9.96 -2.67
C VAL A 186 -32.56 -10.72 -2.37
N PHE A 187 -32.68 -11.35 -1.20
CA PHE A 187 -33.88 -12.09 -0.80
C PHE A 187 -35.08 -11.19 -0.45
N HIS A 188 -34.90 -9.87 -0.30
CA HIS A 188 -36.02 -8.95 -0.01
C HIS A 188 -36.58 -8.22 -1.25
N LYS A 189 -36.06 -8.52 -2.45
CA LYS A 189 -36.54 -7.94 -3.72
C LYS A 189 -37.28 -8.94 -4.63
N LEU A 190 -37.53 -10.14 -4.14
CA LEU A 190 -38.32 -11.15 -4.85
C LEU A 190 -39.48 -11.57 -3.95
N ASP A 191 -40.56 -10.80 -4.00
CA ASP A 191 -41.96 -11.20 -3.83
C ASP A 191 -42.85 -9.93 -3.89
N PRO A 192 -44.05 -10.02 -4.49
CA PRO A 192 -44.39 -9.77 -5.89
C PRO A 192 -44.72 -8.31 -6.25
#